data_AF-A0A7S1VZD7-F1
#
_entry.id   AF-A0A7S1VZD7-F1
#
_cell.length_a   1.000
_cell.length_b   1.000
_cell.length_c   1.000
_cell.angle_alpha   90.00
_cell.angle_beta   90.00
_cell.angle_gamma   90.00
#
_symmetry.space_group_name_H-M   'P 1'
#
loop_
_entity.id
_entity.type
_entity.pdbx_description
1 polymer ?
#
loop_
_entity_poly.entity_id
_entity_poly.type
_entity_poly.pdbx_seq_one_letter_code
_entity_poly.pdbx_strand_id
1 'polypeptide(L)'
;AEELILYGTPGFPDNATVVYYNPFQDGNPQLVSSEVESYLGGNRIRRVFSGHQPHGQSPTVVRHPISGLLKVTADTSYSFPGADKLFNAANMRGSVVSVIRVQGETVEIDGVLADGRLHGCTLHRMSQEDTMPDMLVGRQLTDGSWVKTVIKKPGEERNTVQAVLGKGFNLHTEDMHFGKACLKLKREFAVEKLATPLSEVMPDWLKPSALGSQRTFGPEE
;
A
#
# COMPACT_ATOMS: atom_id res chain seq x y z
N ALA A 1 -21.27 4.63 23.49
CA ALA A 1 -20.85 3.45 22.71
C ALA A 1 -21.97 2.98 21.79
N GLU A 2 -23.21 2.88 22.29
CA GLU A 2 -24.38 2.51 21.48
C GLU A 2 -24.65 3.48 20.32
N GLU A 3 -24.50 4.80 20.51
CA GLU A 3 -24.69 5.79 19.42
C GLU A 3 -23.63 5.73 18.29
N LEU A 4 -22.42 5.22 18.58
CA LEU A 4 -21.38 5.03 17.55
C LEU A 4 -21.72 3.87 16.60
N ILE A 5 -22.47 2.87 17.08
CA ILE A 5 -22.99 1.77 16.26
C ILE A 5 -24.05 2.31 15.31
N LEU A 6 -24.90 3.22 15.77
CA LEU A 6 -25.93 3.87 14.95
C LEU A 6 -25.32 4.71 13.82
N TYR A 7 -24.21 5.42 14.12
CA TYR A 7 -23.44 6.17 13.12
C TYR A 7 -22.83 5.28 12.01
N GLY A 8 -22.50 4.02 12.30
CA GLY A 8 -21.90 3.11 11.33
C GLY A 8 -22.88 2.21 10.58
N THR A 9 -24.17 2.24 10.93
CA THR A 9 -25.17 1.30 10.41
C THR A 9 -25.86 1.88 9.16
N PRO A 10 -25.68 1.29 7.97
CA PRO A 10 -26.37 1.76 6.77
C PRO A 10 -27.89 1.68 6.96
N GLY A 11 -28.59 2.79 6.72
CA GLY A 11 -30.05 2.86 6.81
C GLY A 11 -30.62 3.21 8.19
N PHE A 12 -29.81 3.69 9.13
CA PHE A 12 -30.34 4.18 10.42
C PHE A 12 -31.29 5.39 10.20
N PRO A 13 -32.47 5.44 10.87
CA PRO A 13 -33.39 6.57 10.76
C PRO A 13 -32.73 7.86 11.29
N ASP A 14 -33.05 9.01 10.71
CA ASP A 14 -32.56 10.35 11.11
C ASP A 14 -31.17 10.81 10.59
N ASN A 15 -30.83 10.48 9.34
CA ASN A 15 -29.77 11.17 8.57
C ASN A 15 -28.32 11.01 9.08
N ALA A 16 -27.96 9.90 9.71
CA ALA A 16 -26.55 9.52 9.79
C ALA A 16 -26.04 9.21 8.35
N THR A 17 -25.40 10.19 7.71
CA THR A 17 -24.81 10.00 6.38
C THR A 17 -23.51 9.22 6.56
N VAL A 18 -23.56 7.90 6.31
CA VAL A 18 -22.35 7.09 6.25
C VAL A 18 -21.71 7.28 4.88
N VAL A 19 -20.57 7.95 4.85
CA VAL A 19 -19.76 8.08 3.64
C VAL A 19 -18.81 6.90 3.58
N TYR A 20 -19.11 5.94 2.70
CA TYR A 20 -18.20 4.84 2.41
C TYR A 20 -17.21 5.28 1.34
N TYR A 21 -15.95 4.92 1.55
CA TYR A 21 -14.88 5.13 0.59
C TYR A 21 -14.25 3.78 0.27
N ASN A 22 -14.43 3.34 -0.98
CA ASN A 22 -13.70 2.21 -1.53
C ASN A 22 -12.53 2.74 -2.39
N PRO A 23 -11.27 2.65 -1.90
CA PRO A 23 -10.10 3.09 -2.67
C PRO A 23 -9.67 2.12 -3.77
N PHE A 24 -10.42 1.04 -4.00
CA PHE A 24 -10.03 -0.06 -4.87
C PHE A 24 -11.02 -0.32 -6.01
N GLN A 25 -10.50 -0.63 -7.19
CA GLN A 25 -11.25 -1.14 -8.32
C GLN A 25 -10.67 -2.48 -8.72
N ASP A 26 -11.50 -3.53 -8.73
CA ASP A 26 -11.07 -4.91 -8.97
C ASP A 26 -9.85 -5.33 -8.13
N GLY A 27 -9.87 -4.97 -6.85
CA GLY A 27 -8.77 -5.25 -5.91
C GLY A 27 -7.52 -4.40 -6.14
N ASN A 28 -7.48 -3.45 -7.09
CA ASN A 28 -6.32 -2.59 -7.30
C ASN A 28 -6.55 -1.18 -6.75
N PRO A 29 -5.54 -0.57 -6.08
CA PRO A 29 -5.61 0.82 -5.65
C PRO A 29 -5.89 1.77 -6.82
N GLN A 30 -6.68 2.81 -6.53
CA GLN A 30 -6.99 3.88 -7.48
C GLN A 30 -6.32 5.20 -7.09
N LEU A 31 -5.94 5.98 -8.12
CA LEU A 31 -5.66 7.40 -7.94
C LEU A 31 -6.94 8.12 -7.48
N VAL A 32 -6.78 9.20 -6.74
CA VAL A 32 -7.91 10.10 -6.46
C VAL A 32 -8.30 10.84 -7.74
N SER A 33 -9.56 11.24 -7.86
CA SER A 33 -9.97 12.06 -9.00
C SER A 33 -9.28 13.43 -8.96
N SER A 34 -9.18 14.08 -10.13
CA SER A 34 -8.53 15.38 -10.27
C SER A 34 -9.20 16.48 -9.44
N GLU A 35 -10.51 16.39 -9.24
CA GLU A 35 -11.33 17.31 -8.44
C GLU A 35 -10.99 17.17 -6.96
N VAL A 36 -10.91 15.93 -6.47
CA VAL A 36 -10.52 15.62 -5.08
C VAL A 36 -9.07 16.04 -4.84
N GLU A 37 -8.17 15.72 -5.78
CA GLU A 37 -6.77 16.13 -5.71
C GLU A 37 -6.63 17.65 -5.63
N SER A 38 -7.35 18.38 -6.50
CA SER A 38 -7.32 19.84 -6.55
C SER A 38 -7.88 20.45 -5.27
N TYR A 39 -8.99 19.91 -4.75
CA TYR A 39 -9.58 20.35 -3.50
C TYR A 39 -8.63 20.15 -2.32
N LEU A 40 -8.03 18.97 -2.18
CA LEU A 40 -7.07 18.67 -1.12
C LEU A 40 -5.83 19.55 -1.24
N GLY A 41 -5.28 19.68 -2.46
CA GLY A 41 -4.11 20.49 -2.75
C GLY A 41 -4.32 21.97 -2.47
N GLY A 42 -5.48 22.52 -2.86
CA GLY A 42 -5.88 23.91 -2.57
C GLY A 42 -5.98 24.20 -1.07
N ASN A 43 -6.38 23.19 -0.29
CA ASN A 43 -6.42 23.25 1.18
C ASN A 43 -5.10 22.81 1.85
N ARG A 44 -4.01 22.69 1.09
CA ARG A 44 -2.67 22.31 1.57
C ARG A 44 -2.60 20.91 2.21
N ILE A 45 -3.56 20.04 1.93
CA ILE A 45 -3.55 18.65 2.35
C ILE A 45 -2.68 17.86 1.37
N ARG A 46 -1.60 17.26 1.89
CA ARG A 46 -0.62 16.48 1.10
C ARG A 46 -0.57 15.00 1.47
N ARG A 47 -1.25 14.61 2.56
CA ARG A 47 -1.26 13.26 3.10
C ARG A 47 -2.66 12.94 3.60
N VAL A 48 -3.20 11.78 3.20
CA VAL A 48 -4.50 11.27 3.60
C VAL A 48 -4.33 9.85 4.12
N PHE A 49 -4.88 9.58 5.30
CA PHE A 49 -4.85 8.26 5.92
C PHE A 49 -6.28 7.76 6.09
N SER A 50 -6.54 6.52 5.72
CA SER A 50 -7.86 5.88 5.83
C SER A 50 -7.72 4.42 6.28
N GLY A 51 -8.85 3.81 6.66
CA GLY A 51 -8.95 2.37 6.94
C GLY A 51 -10.15 1.77 6.20
N HIS A 52 -10.86 0.86 6.86
CA HIS A 52 -12.13 0.25 6.47
C HIS A 52 -12.05 -0.94 5.52
N GLN A 53 -11.40 -0.81 4.36
CA GLN A 53 -11.30 -1.92 3.41
C GLN A 53 -9.92 -2.58 3.49
N PRO A 54 -9.85 -3.83 3.99
CA PRO A 54 -8.63 -4.59 4.04
C PRO A 54 -7.97 -4.77 2.68
N HIS A 55 -6.65 -4.69 2.64
CA HIS A 55 -5.91 -4.88 1.40
C HIS A 55 -4.57 -5.57 1.60
N GLY A 56 -4.61 -6.72 2.28
CA GLY A 56 -3.45 -7.58 2.45
C GLY A 56 -2.64 -7.30 3.71
N GLN A 57 -1.39 -7.76 3.71
CA GLN A 57 -0.50 -7.78 4.87
C GLN A 57 0.31 -6.50 5.13
N SER A 58 0.10 -5.44 4.35
CA SER A 58 0.77 -4.14 4.50
C SER A 58 -0.19 -3.01 4.12
N PRO A 59 0.02 -1.76 4.59
CA PRO A 59 -0.77 -0.64 4.15
C PRO A 59 -0.72 -0.48 2.63
N THR A 60 -1.85 -0.10 2.04
CA THR A 60 -1.86 0.33 0.65
C THR A 60 -1.40 1.78 0.59
N VAL A 61 -0.33 2.02 -0.12
CA VAL A 61 0.17 3.35 -0.41
C VAL A 61 -0.17 3.71 -1.86
N VAL A 62 -0.60 4.94 -2.10
CA VAL A 62 -0.77 5.52 -3.44
C VAL A 62 -0.13 6.91 -3.42
N ARG A 63 0.79 7.14 -4.36
CA ARG A 63 1.47 8.42 -4.57
C ARG A 63 0.98 9.01 -5.88
N HIS A 64 0.27 10.14 -5.83
CA HIS A 64 -0.18 10.78 -7.07
C HIS A 64 1.01 11.26 -7.92
N PRO A 65 1.06 10.94 -9.23
CA PRO A 65 2.24 11.24 -10.06
C PRO A 65 2.48 12.73 -10.28
N ILE A 66 1.42 13.55 -10.23
CA ILE A 66 1.50 15.00 -10.53
C ILE A 66 1.68 15.81 -9.23
N SER A 67 0.71 15.80 -8.31
CA SER A 67 0.81 16.58 -7.06
C SER A 67 1.70 15.98 -5.99
N GLY A 68 2.06 14.70 -6.09
CA GLY A 68 2.75 13.98 -5.01
C GLY A 68 1.86 13.64 -3.80
N LEU A 69 0.54 13.88 -3.86
CA LEU A 69 -0.41 13.54 -2.80
C LEU A 69 -0.21 12.09 -2.36
N LEU A 70 0.02 11.90 -1.06
CA LEU A 70 0.19 10.58 -0.45
C LEU A 70 -1.13 10.11 0.14
N LYS A 71 -1.64 8.97 -0.32
CA LYS A 71 -2.78 8.30 0.27
C LYS A 71 -2.32 6.97 0.87
N VAL A 72 -2.67 6.73 2.13
CA VAL A 72 -2.36 5.47 2.82
C VAL A 72 -3.65 4.86 3.37
N THR A 73 -4.03 3.69 2.88
CA THR A 73 -5.08 2.85 3.47
C THR A 73 -4.40 1.85 4.40
N ALA A 74 -4.57 2.03 5.71
CA ALA A 74 -3.87 1.30 6.76
C ALA A 74 -4.74 0.20 7.39
N ASP A 75 -5.55 -0.48 6.58
CA ASP A 75 -6.36 -1.61 7.04
C ASP A 75 -5.70 -2.93 6.63
N THR A 76 -5.08 -3.58 7.62
CA THR A 76 -4.48 -4.91 7.52
C THR A 76 -5.34 -5.97 8.20
N SER A 77 -6.61 -5.69 8.49
CA SER A 77 -7.52 -6.73 8.97
C SER A 77 -7.58 -7.86 7.95
N TYR A 78 -7.77 -9.11 8.37
CA TYR A 78 -7.78 -10.26 7.46
C TYR A 78 -6.49 -10.48 6.66
N SER A 79 -5.37 -9.94 7.12
CA SER A 79 -4.06 -10.16 6.50
C SER A 79 -3.60 -11.62 6.56
N PHE A 80 -4.07 -12.39 7.54
CA PHE A 80 -3.73 -13.81 7.68
C PHE A 80 -4.90 -14.61 8.28
N PRO A 81 -5.88 -15.03 7.44
CA PRO A 81 -7.03 -15.78 7.90
C PRO A 81 -6.67 -17.12 8.59
N GLY A 82 -5.54 -17.71 8.20
CA GLY A 82 -4.97 -18.94 8.78
C GLY A 82 -4.21 -18.74 10.09
N ALA A 83 -4.29 -17.57 10.72
CA ALA A 83 -3.70 -17.33 12.03
C ALA A 83 -4.25 -18.27 13.11
N ASP A 84 -3.42 -18.56 14.12
CA ASP A 84 -3.83 -19.38 15.26
C ASP A 84 -5.04 -18.77 15.99
N LYS A 85 -6.03 -19.63 16.23
CA LYS A 85 -7.33 -19.32 16.84
C LYS A 85 -7.43 -19.79 18.29
N LEU A 86 -6.44 -20.52 18.81
CA LEU A 86 -6.49 -21.19 20.12
C LEU A 86 -6.85 -20.24 21.27
N PHE A 87 -6.30 -19.02 21.26
CA PHE A 87 -6.54 -18.01 22.29
C PHE A 87 -7.44 -16.85 21.84
N ASN A 88 -7.76 -16.77 20.54
CA ASN A 88 -8.62 -15.75 19.97
C ASN A 88 -9.21 -16.23 18.64
N ALA A 89 -10.46 -16.70 18.67
CA ALA A 89 -11.17 -17.17 17.48
C ALA A 89 -11.35 -16.08 16.39
N ALA A 90 -11.33 -14.80 16.76
CA ALA A 90 -11.45 -13.67 15.85
C ALA A 90 -10.08 -13.19 15.30
N ASN A 91 -8.97 -13.89 15.59
CA ASN A 91 -7.64 -13.48 15.13
C ASN A 91 -7.50 -13.67 13.62
N MET A 92 -7.64 -12.61 12.82
CA MET A 92 -7.50 -12.67 11.36
C MET A 92 -6.18 -12.07 10.85
N ARG A 93 -5.21 -11.82 11.74
CA ARG A 93 -3.95 -11.13 11.41
C ARG A 93 -2.69 -11.93 11.76
N GLY A 94 -2.77 -12.80 12.76
CA GLY A 94 -1.56 -13.47 13.29
C GLY A 94 -0.58 -12.44 13.83
N SER A 95 0.67 -12.49 13.37
CA SER A 95 1.73 -11.54 13.71
C SER A 95 1.75 -10.29 12.83
N VAL A 96 0.88 -10.20 11.81
CA VAL A 96 0.90 -9.08 10.87
C VAL A 96 0.56 -7.77 11.59
N VAL A 97 1.46 -6.82 11.47
CA VAL A 97 1.31 -5.48 12.03
C VAL A 97 2.02 -4.47 11.15
N SER A 98 1.46 -3.28 11.04
CA SER A 98 2.18 -2.13 10.49
C SER A 98 1.96 -0.91 11.37
N VAL A 99 3.03 -0.18 11.63
CA VAL A 99 3.04 1.07 12.36
C VAL A 99 3.34 2.17 11.36
N ILE A 100 2.49 3.19 11.34
CA ILE A 100 2.66 4.39 10.52
C ILE A 100 2.97 5.54 11.47
N ARG A 101 4.13 6.18 11.31
CA ARG A 101 4.52 7.37 12.08
C ARG A 101 4.56 8.56 11.16
N VAL A 102 3.86 9.64 11.54
CA VAL A 102 3.86 10.90 10.81
C VAL A 102 4.69 11.89 11.60
N GLN A 103 5.83 12.30 11.07
CA GLN A 103 6.77 13.20 11.76
C GLN A 103 7.18 14.33 10.83
N GLY A 104 6.64 15.53 11.06
CA GLY A 104 6.92 16.70 10.23
C GLY A 104 6.71 16.41 8.75
N GLU A 105 7.81 16.32 8.00
CA GLU A 105 7.86 16.12 6.55
C GLU A 105 7.85 14.65 6.11
N THR A 106 7.97 13.69 7.03
CA THR A 106 8.05 12.26 6.68
C THR A 106 6.85 11.46 7.18
N VAL A 107 6.63 10.34 6.49
CA VAL A 107 5.75 9.24 6.88
C VAL A 107 6.61 7.99 6.88
N GLU A 108 6.82 7.41 8.06
CA GLU A 108 7.53 6.15 8.22
C GLU A 108 6.52 5.03 8.36
N ILE A 109 6.74 3.94 7.63
CA ILE A 109 5.94 2.72 7.70
C ILE A 109 6.90 1.60 8.08
N ASP A 110 6.59 0.85 9.13
CA ASP A 110 7.33 -0.34 9.56
C ASP A 110 6.37 -1.45 9.94
N GLY A 111 6.76 -2.70 9.75
CA GLY A 111 5.90 -3.80 10.15
C GLY A 111 6.47 -5.18 9.94
N VAL A 112 5.59 -6.16 10.15
CA VAL A 112 5.85 -7.59 10.01
C VAL A 112 4.80 -8.17 9.08
N LEU A 113 5.25 -8.92 8.08
CA LEU A 113 4.42 -9.65 7.13
C LEU A 113 3.96 -11.00 7.74
N ALA A 114 3.03 -11.69 7.06
CA ALA A 114 2.44 -12.92 7.59
C ALA A 114 3.46 -14.06 7.73
N ASP A 115 4.51 -14.04 6.90
CA ASP A 115 5.64 -14.97 6.95
C ASP A 115 6.74 -14.55 7.96
N GLY A 116 6.50 -13.50 8.74
CA GLY A 116 7.42 -12.99 9.75
C GLY A 116 8.52 -12.06 9.21
N ARG A 117 8.60 -11.84 7.89
CA ARG A 117 9.58 -10.89 7.33
C ARG A 117 9.24 -9.46 7.73
N LEU A 118 10.28 -8.67 7.98
CA LEU A 118 10.13 -7.25 8.26
C LEU A 118 9.91 -6.48 6.96
N HIS A 119 9.12 -5.41 7.03
CA HIS A 119 8.94 -4.49 5.92
C HIS A 119 8.92 -3.05 6.41
N GLY A 120 9.15 -2.11 5.51
CA GLY A 120 8.93 -0.70 5.80
C GLY A 120 9.58 0.25 4.80
N CYS A 121 9.22 1.53 4.86
CA CYS A 121 9.75 2.60 4.02
C CYS A 121 9.60 3.97 4.70
N THR A 122 10.39 4.94 4.26
CA THR A 122 10.26 6.34 4.64
C THR A 122 9.85 7.17 3.43
N LEU A 123 8.74 7.88 3.55
CA LEU A 123 8.12 8.66 2.48
C LEU A 123 8.03 10.13 2.89
N HIS A 124 8.63 10.99 2.09
CA HIS A 124 8.62 12.43 2.27
C HIS A 124 7.32 13.05 1.76
N ARG A 125 7.02 14.25 2.28
CA ARG A 125 5.93 15.12 1.80
C ARG A 125 6.14 15.46 0.33
N MET A 126 7.38 15.79 -0.03
CA MET A 126 7.81 16.06 -1.40
C MET A 126 8.44 14.80 -1.96
N SER A 127 7.83 14.20 -2.98
CA SER A 127 8.26 12.90 -3.53
C SER A 127 9.67 12.92 -4.15
N GLN A 128 10.19 14.11 -4.45
CA GLN A 128 11.56 14.29 -4.96
C GLN A 128 12.63 14.04 -3.89
N GLU A 129 12.26 14.11 -2.61
CA GLU A 129 13.15 13.83 -1.48
C GLU A 129 13.21 12.34 -1.14
N ASP A 130 12.26 11.54 -1.63
CA ASP A 130 12.28 10.08 -1.44
C ASP A 130 13.54 9.46 -2.05
N THR A 131 14.13 8.49 -1.35
CA THR A 131 15.32 7.74 -1.81
C THR A 131 14.96 6.33 -2.25
N MET A 132 15.78 5.72 -3.10
CA MET A 132 15.63 4.30 -3.42
C MET A 132 15.86 3.41 -2.18
N PRO A 133 15.13 2.29 -2.04
CA PRO A 133 14.00 1.85 -2.88
C PRO A 133 12.64 2.44 -2.47
N ASP A 134 12.56 3.25 -1.41
CA ASP A 134 11.33 3.78 -0.83
C ASP A 134 10.52 4.63 -1.81
N MET A 135 11.22 5.36 -2.68
CA MET A 135 10.61 6.13 -3.74
C MET A 135 9.90 5.30 -4.81
N LEU A 136 9.87 3.97 -4.74
CA LEU A 136 8.97 3.16 -5.57
C LEU A 136 7.62 2.94 -4.90
N VAL A 137 7.54 3.00 -3.58
CA VAL A 137 6.32 2.71 -2.83
C VAL A 137 5.21 3.68 -3.22
N GLY A 138 4.03 3.13 -3.43
CA GLY A 138 2.84 3.84 -3.87
C GLY A 138 2.80 4.18 -5.36
N ARG A 139 3.60 3.50 -6.20
CA ARG A 139 3.58 3.67 -7.65
C ARG A 139 3.15 2.38 -8.35
N GLN A 140 2.54 2.52 -9.53
CA GLN A 140 2.02 1.42 -10.31
C GLN A 140 3.04 0.93 -11.35
N LEU A 141 3.11 -0.39 -11.53
CA LEU A 141 3.88 -1.07 -12.56
C LEU A 141 3.04 -1.27 -13.84
N THR A 142 3.70 -1.62 -14.94
CA THR A 142 3.11 -1.80 -16.27
C THR A 142 2.12 -2.97 -16.36
N ASP A 143 2.24 -3.95 -15.47
CA ASP A 143 1.28 -5.06 -15.33
C ASP A 143 0.07 -4.72 -14.45
N GLY A 144 -0.01 -3.48 -13.95
CA GLY A 144 -1.08 -2.98 -13.09
C GLY A 144 -0.82 -3.16 -11.60
N SER A 145 0.21 -3.93 -11.20
CA SER A 145 0.56 -4.11 -9.79
C SER A 145 1.07 -2.83 -9.15
N TRP A 146 0.93 -2.71 -7.82
CA TRP A 146 1.38 -1.55 -7.05
C TRP A 146 2.48 -1.93 -6.09
N VAL A 147 3.56 -1.15 -6.04
CA VAL A 147 4.62 -1.34 -5.05
C VAL A 147 4.10 -0.90 -3.68
N LYS A 148 3.95 -1.83 -2.74
CA LYS A 148 3.33 -1.56 -1.44
C LYS A 148 4.32 -1.27 -0.32
N THR A 149 5.48 -1.91 -0.35
CA THR A 149 6.50 -1.77 0.70
C THR A 149 7.86 -2.25 0.21
N VAL A 150 8.88 -2.00 1.02
CA VAL A 150 10.22 -2.55 0.87
C VAL A 150 10.43 -3.64 1.92
N ILE A 151 11.02 -4.77 1.51
CA ILE A 151 11.36 -5.86 2.43
C ILE A 151 12.64 -5.49 3.18
N LYS A 152 12.62 -5.67 4.50
CA LYS A 152 13.76 -5.41 5.38
C LYS A 152 14.33 -6.75 5.85
N LYS A 153 15.62 -6.94 5.60
CA LYS A 153 16.39 -8.08 6.11
C LYS A 153 17.50 -7.54 7.01
N PRO A 154 17.56 -7.94 8.29
CA PRO A 154 18.60 -7.47 9.19
C PRO A 154 20.00 -7.74 8.64
N GLY A 155 20.84 -6.70 8.57
CA GLY A 155 22.22 -6.80 8.09
C GLY A 155 22.40 -6.89 6.58
N GLU A 156 21.33 -6.79 5.79
CA GLU A 156 21.38 -6.78 4.33
C GLU A 156 20.96 -5.42 3.75
N GLU A 157 21.40 -5.13 2.53
CA GLU A 157 20.94 -3.97 1.78
C GLU A 157 19.44 -4.07 1.46
N ARG A 158 18.78 -2.91 1.47
CA ARG A 158 17.36 -2.78 1.13
C ARG A 158 17.20 -2.79 -0.39
N ASN A 159 17.24 -3.98 -0.98
CA ASN A 159 17.21 -4.12 -2.44
C ASN A 159 15.89 -4.70 -2.99
N THR A 160 15.00 -5.17 -2.11
CA THR A 160 13.79 -5.91 -2.49
C THR A 160 12.53 -5.12 -2.17
N VAL A 161 11.65 -4.96 -3.16
CA VAL A 161 10.31 -4.38 -3.01
C VAL A 161 9.25 -5.46 -3.18
N GLN A 162 8.10 -5.28 -2.53
CA GLN A 162 6.92 -6.12 -2.74
C GLN A 162 5.87 -5.35 -3.55
N ALA A 163 5.53 -5.87 -4.72
CA ALA A 163 4.42 -5.39 -5.55
C ALA A 163 3.19 -6.29 -5.35
N VAL A 164 2.00 -5.71 -5.52
CA VAL A 164 0.74 -6.44 -5.38
C VAL A 164 -0.21 -6.12 -6.54
N LEU A 165 -0.72 -7.17 -7.18
CA LEU A 165 -1.79 -7.09 -8.17
C LEU A 165 -3.09 -7.63 -7.57
N GLY A 166 -4.13 -6.81 -7.57
CA GLY A 166 -5.47 -7.26 -7.18
C GLY A 166 -6.27 -7.83 -8.35
N LYS A 167 -7.15 -8.79 -8.05
CA LYS A 167 -8.22 -9.31 -8.91
C LYS A 167 -9.40 -9.71 -8.03
N GLY A 168 -10.44 -8.88 -8.01
CA GLY A 168 -11.54 -8.97 -7.06
C GLY A 168 -11.02 -8.94 -5.62
N PHE A 169 -11.24 -10.03 -4.89
CA PHE A 169 -10.76 -10.22 -3.52
C PHE A 169 -9.48 -11.07 -3.43
N ASN A 170 -8.75 -11.24 -4.53
CA ASN A 170 -7.46 -11.93 -4.55
C ASN A 170 -6.34 -10.94 -4.78
N LEU A 171 -5.28 -11.04 -3.98
CA LEU A 171 -4.06 -10.27 -4.07
C LEU A 171 -2.92 -11.21 -4.44
N HIS A 172 -2.25 -10.94 -5.54
CA HIS A 172 -1.03 -11.62 -5.95
C HIS A 172 0.16 -10.76 -5.58
N THR A 173 1.07 -11.28 -4.77
CA THR A 173 2.27 -10.56 -4.34
C THR A 173 3.49 -11.03 -5.14
N GLU A 174 4.33 -10.10 -5.57
CA GLU A 174 5.61 -10.37 -6.23
C GLU A 174 6.72 -9.62 -5.47
N ASP A 175 7.68 -10.35 -4.93
CA ASP A 175 8.89 -9.76 -4.38
C ASP A 175 9.95 -9.69 -5.49
N MET A 176 10.50 -8.49 -5.71
CA MET A 176 11.46 -8.25 -6.77
C MET A 176 12.55 -7.26 -6.36
N HIS A 177 13.68 -7.34 -7.05
CA HIS A 177 14.70 -6.30 -6.94
C HIS A 177 14.12 -4.93 -7.35
N PHE A 178 14.43 -3.85 -6.62
CA PHE A 178 13.89 -2.52 -6.93
C PHE A 178 14.17 -2.08 -8.36
N GLY A 179 15.34 -2.46 -8.90
CA GLY A 179 15.71 -2.11 -10.26
C GLY A 179 14.83 -2.78 -11.31
N LYS A 180 14.33 -4.00 -11.04
CA LYS A 180 13.27 -4.63 -11.85
C LYS A 180 11.98 -3.82 -11.82
N ALA A 181 11.61 -3.33 -10.63
CA ALA A 181 10.43 -2.48 -10.47
C ALA A 181 10.60 -1.13 -11.21
N CYS A 182 11.80 -0.54 -11.26
CA CYS A 182 12.08 0.64 -12.09
C CYS A 182 11.82 0.35 -13.57
N LEU A 183 12.30 -0.79 -14.10
CA LEU A 183 12.07 -1.19 -15.49
C LEU A 183 10.59 -1.47 -15.79
N LYS A 184 9.83 -1.93 -14.80
CA LYS A 184 8.38 -2.18 -14.91
C LYS A 184 7.54 -0.97 -14.54
N LEU A 185 8.12 0.21 -14.26
CA LEU A 185 7.34 1.35 -13.79
C LEU A 185 6.46 1.93 -14.89
N LYS A 186 5.19 2.18 -14.58
CA LYS A 186 4.27 2.79 -15.55
C LYS A 186 4.67 4.24 -15.82
N ARG A 187 4.57 4.68 -17.07
CA ARG A 187 5.18 5.92 -17.58
C ARG A 187 4.80 7.17 -16.78
N GLU A 188 3.54 7.31 -16.35
CA GLU A 188 3.12 8.47 -15.58
C GLU A 188 3.78 8.58 -14.20
N PHE A 189 4.29 7.47 -13.64
CA PHE A 189 5.02 7.46 -12.37
C PHE A 189 6.55 7.54 -12.56
N ALA A 190 7.03 7.44 -13.80
CA ALA A 190 8.45 7.56 -14.11
C ALA A 190 8.89 9.02 -13.91
N VAL A 191 9.72 9.24 -12.90
CA VAL A 191 10.49 10.47 -12.73
C VAL A 191 11.93 10.23 -13.16
N GLU A 192 12.68 11.28 -13.50
CA GLU A 192 14.06 11.17 -13.98
C GLU A 192 14.95 10.32 -13.04
N LYS A 193 14.80 10.49 -11.72
CA LYS A 193 15.49 9.68 -10.70
C LYS A 193 15.15 8.17 -10.73
N LEU A 194 14.03 7.79 -11.33
CA LEU A 194 13.59 6.40 -11.50
C LEU A 194 13.91 5.84 -12.88
N ALA A 195 14.38 6.69 -13.81
CA ALA A 195 14.80 6.24 -15.12
C ALA A 195 16.15 5.51 -14.99
N THR A 196 16.19 4.25 -15.41
CA THR A 196 17.43 3.48 -15.47
C THR A 196 17.88 3.38 -16.92
N PRO A 197 19.05 3.93 -17.29
CA PRO A 197 19.66 3.66 -18.58
C PRO A 197 19.88 2.15 -18.75
N LEU A 198 19.65 1.62 -19.96
CA LEU A 198 19.88 0.20 -20.27
C LEU A 198 21.31 -0.26 -19.93
N SER A 199 22.29 0.63 -20.01
CA SER A 199 23.69 0.37 -19.65
C SER A 199 23.94 0.13 -18.16
N GLU A 200 23.01 0.54 -17.29
CA GLU A 200 23.11 0.40 -15.84
C GLU A 200 22.30 -0.80 -15.30
N VAL A 201 21.59 -1.51 -16.18
CA VAL A 201 20.82 -2.70 -15.79
C VAL A 201 21.77 -3.82 -15.39
N MET A 202 21.68 -4.25 -14.14
CA MET A 202 22.49 -5.37 -13.64
C MET A 202 21.77 -6.71 -13.87
N PRO A 203 22.50 -7.81 -14.14
CA PRO A 203 21.91 -9.14 -14.33
C PRO A 203 21.00 -9.58 -13.16
N ASP A 204 21.38 -9.19 -11.95
CA ASP A 204 20.66 -9.49 -10.71
C ASP A 204 19.24 -8.91 -10.68
N TRP A 205 18.97 -7.84 -11.43
CA TRP A 205 17.64 -7.23 -11.52
C TRP A 205 16.69 -8.08 -12.36
N LEU A 206 17.23 -8.94 -13.23
CA LEU A 206 16.45 -9.76 -14.15
C LEU A 206 16.17 -11.17 -13.59
N LYS A 207 16.63 -11.45 -12.36
CA LYS A 207 16.35 -12.73 -11.68
C LYS A 207 14.84 -12.95 -11.52
N PRO A 208 14.38 -14.22 -11.57
CA PRO A 208 12.99 -14.55 -11.29
C PRO A 208 12.55 -14.03 -9.92
N SER A 209 11.32 -13.55 -9.86
CA SER A 209 10.74 -13.01 -8.64
C SER A 209 10.09 -14.10 -7.80
N ALA A 210 10.01 -13.90 -6.50
CA ALA A 210 9.24 -14.76 -5.62
C ALA A 210 7.77 -14.36 -5.68
N LEU A 211 6.88 -15.34 -5.89
CA LEU A 211 5.44 -15.13 -6.03
C LEU A 211 4.69 -15.63 -4.81
N GLY A 212 3.64 -14.92 -4.43
CA GLY A 212 2.70 -15.30 -3.39
C GLY A 212 1.26 -14.93 -3.75
N SER A 213 0.30 -15.46 -3.02
CA SER A 213 -1.11 -15.12 -3.17
C SER A 213 -1.79 -15.01 -1.81
N GLN A 214 -2.77 -14.12 -1.73
CA GLN A 214 -3.55 -13.85 -0.53
C GLN A 214 -5.00 -13.55 -0.93
N ARG A 215 -5.97 -14.04 -0.16
CA ARG A 215 -7.39 -13.65 -0.30
C ARG A 215 -7.73 -12.56 0.73
N THR A 216 -8.40 -11.51 0.28
CA THR A 216 -9.03 -10.48 1.13
C THR A 216 -10.51 -10.79 1.31
N PHE A 217 -11.16 -10.14 2.28
CA PHE A 217 -12.60 -10.29 2.50
C PHE A 217 -13.38 -9.27 1.67
N GLY A 218 -14.53 -9.70 1.14
CA GLY A 218 -15.49 -8.88 0.41
C GLY A 218 -16.84 -8.82 1.11
N PRO A 219 -17.78 -7.97 0.68
CA PRO A 219 -19.07 -7.76 1.33
C PRO A 219 -20.06 -8.95 1.22
N GLU A 220 -19.60 -10.16 0.95
CA GLU A 220 -20.46 -11.36 0.78
C GLU A 220 -20.07 -12.56 1.68
N GLU A 221 -19.37 -12.34 2.80
CA GLU A 221 -19.20 -13.37 3.86
C GLU A 221 -19.54 -12.82 5.25
#